data_AF-X1GP99-F1
#
_entry.id   AF-X1GP99-F1
#
_cell.length_a   1.000
_cell.length_b   1.000
_cell.length_c   1.000
_cell.angle_alpha   90.00
_cell.angle_beta   90.00
_cell.angle_gamma   90.00
#
_symmetry.space_group_name_H-M   'P 1'
#
loop_
_entity.id
_entity.type
_entity.pdbx_description
1 polymer ?
#
loop_
_entity_poly.entity_id
_entity_poly.type
_entity_poly.pdbx_seq_one_letter_code
_entity_poly.pdbx_strand_id
1 'polypeptide(L)'
;LIVAIDRSRCFNCGNCARLCPEAFKLDLKSIPFEGNDIPVVLRQSDRGGAILLAEQLKQMILNEEFQLKKPTGKLDFAESIK
;
A
#
# COMPACT_ATOMS: atom_id res chain seq x y z
N LEU A 1 13.45 -19.60 -16.88
CA LEU A 1 12.11 -19.85 -16.31
C LEU A 1 11.99 -19.13 -14.97
N ILE A 2 10.91 -18.40 -14.73
CA ILE A 2 10.54 -17.96 -13.37
C ILE A 2 9.94 -19.19 -12.69
N VAL A 3 10.66 -19.78 -11.73
CA VAL A 3 10.23 -21.01 -11.06
C VAL A 3 9.26 -20.72 -9.90
N ALA A 4 9.39 -19.54 -9.28
CA ALA A 4 8.48 -19.01 -8.25
C ALA A 4 8.66 -17.49 -8.10
N ILE A 5 7.66 -16.81 -7.51
CA ILE A 5 7.80 -15.41 -7.06
C ILE A 5 8.60 -15.41 -5.75
N ASP A 6 9.74 -14.71 -5.76
CA ASP A 6 10.47 -14.41 -4.53
C ASP A 6 9.71 -13.37 -3.71
N ARG A 7 9.07 -13.82 -2.62
CA ARG A 7 8.25 -12.97 -1.75
C ARG A 7 9.05 -11.93 -0.97
N SER A 8 10.35 -12.14 -0.77
CA SER A 8 11.21 -11.15 -0.09
C SER A 8 11.48 -9.91 -0.95
N ARG A 9 11.37 -10.05 -2.28
CA ARG A 9 11.57 -8.97 -3.25
C ARG A 9 10.26 -8.48 -3.89
N CYS A 10 9.17 -9.22 -3.72
CA CYS A 10 7.88 -8.88 -4.29
C CYS A 10 7.19 -7.80 -3.47
N PHE A 11 6.86 -6.67 -4.10
CA PHE A 11 6.12 -5.57 -3.48
C PHE A 11 4.70 -5.42 -4.05
N ASN A 12 4.14 -6.52 -4.59
CA ASN A 12 2.74 -6.60 -5.04
C ASN A 12 2.35 -5.61 -6.15
N CYS A 13 3.27 -5.32 -7.09
CA CYS A 13 3.04 -4.34 -8.17
C CYS A 13 2.05 -4.79 -9.26
N GLY A 14 1.81 -6.10 -9.40
CA GLY A 14 0.87 -6.67 -10.37
C GLY A 14 1.42 -6.93 -11.78
N ASN A 15 2.70 -6.66 -12.03
CA ASN A 15 3.32 -6.93 -13.33
C ASN A 15 3.20 -8.41 -13.76
N CYS A 16 3.22 -9.36 -12.81
CA CYS A 16 3.03 -10.78 -13.11
C CYS A 16 1.64 -11.10 -13.69
N ALA A 17 0.57 -10.50 -13.17
CA ALA A 17 -0.79 -10.66 -13.69
C ALA A 17 -0.97 -10.03 -15.08
N ARG A 18 -0.16 -9.02 -15.42
CA ARG A 18 -0.12 -8.44 -16.76
C ARG A 18 0.65 -9.30 -17.76
N LEU A 19 1.80 -9.84 -17.35
CA LEU A 19 2.68 -10.64 -18.22
C LEU A 19 2.12 -12.04 -18.50
N CYS A 20 1.49 -12.67 -17.50
CA CYS A 20 0.97 -14.03 -17.61
C CYS A 20 -0.42 -14.13 -16.96
N PRO A 21 -1.47 -13.59 -17.60
CA PRO A 21 -2.82 -13.52 -17.03
C PRO A 21 -3.44 -14.90 -16.75
N GLU A 22 -3.05 -15.93 -17.50
CA GLU A 22 -3.51 -17.31 -17.28
C GLU A 22 -2.91 -17.95 -16.02
N ALA A 23 -1.75 -17.45 -15.56
CA ALA A 23 -1.02 -18.01 -14.42
C ALA A 23 -1.22 -17.21 -13.12
N PHE A 24 -1.49 -15.91 -13.23
CA PHE A 24 -1.60 -15.02 -12.08
C PHE A 24 -2.90 -14.22 -12.12
N LYS A 25 -3.62 -14.21 -10.99
CA LYS A 25 -4.80 -13.37 -10.78
C LYS A 25 -4.51 -12.32 -9.72
N LEU A 26 -4.90 -11.07 -9.98
CA LEU A 26 -4.77 -9.96 -9.07
C LEU A 26 -5.89 -8.94 -9.30
N ASP A 27 -6.42 -8.37 -8.21
CA ASP A 27 -7.34 -7.24 -8.26
C ASP A 27 -6.63 -5.98 -7.74
N LEU A 28 -6.28 -5.08 -8.66
CA LEU A 28 -5.64 -3.79 -8.36
C LEU A 28 -6.65 -2.64 -8.29
N LYS A 29 -7.95 -2.93 -8.45
CA LYS A 29 -9.04 -1.98 -8.58
C LYS A 29 -8.92 -1.07 -9.81
N SER A 30 -9.93 -0.24 -9.99
CA SER A 30 -10.01 0.78 -11.04
C SER A 30 -10.19 2.15 -10.41
N ILE A 31 -9.86 3.19 -11.16
CA ILE A 31 -10.15 4.58 -10.82
C ILE A 31 -11.22 5.12 -11.77
N PRO A 32 -12.28 5.77 -11.28
CA PRO A 32 -13.23 6.46 -12.14
C PRO A 32 -12.57 7.73 -12.68
N PHE A 33 -12.62 7.92 -14.00
CA PHE A 33 -12.11 9.11 -14.68
C PHE A 33 -12.94 9.40 -15.93
N GLU A 34 -13.54 10.58 -15.99
CA GLU A 34 -14.37 11.03 -17.13
C GLU A 34 -15.47 10.03 -17.54
N GLY A 35 -16.15 9.43 -16.55
CA GLY A 35 -17.20 8.44 -16.80
C GLY A 35 -16.70 7.05 -17.18
N ASN A 36 -15.38 6.83 -17.22
CA ASN A 36 -14.76 5.55 -17.50
C ASN A 36 -14.13 4.96 -16.23
N ASP A 37 -14.11 3.63 -16.12
CA ASP A 37 -13.32 2.92 -15.11
C ASP A 37 -11.96 2.54 -15.69
N ILE A 38 -10.91 3.23 -15.26
CA ILE A 38 -9.54 2.96 -15.69
C ILE A 38 -8.92 1.92 -14.76
N PRO A 39 -8.55 0.71 -15.24
CA PRO A 39 -7.95 -0.31 -14.39
C PRO A 39 -6.53 0.07 -13.99
N VAL A 40 -6.20 -0.13 -12.72
CA VAL A 40 -4.81 -0.03 -12.26
C VAL A 40 -4.08 -1.29 -12.71
N VAL A 41 -3.13 -1.17 -13.64
CA VAL A 41 -2.40 -2.33 -14.19
C VAL A 41 -1.02 -2.55 -13.56
N LEU A 42 -0.47 -1.51 -12.94
CA LEU A 42 0.82 -1.54 -12.28
C LEU A 42 0.78 -0.58 -11.09
N ARG A 43 1.11 -1.08 -9.90
CA ARG A 43 1.24 -0.27 -8.70
C ARG A 43 2.71 -0.13 -8.33
N GLN A 44 3.23 1.09 -8.31
CA GLN A 44 4.62 1.39 -7.94
C GLN A 44 4.84 1.46 -6.41
N SER A 45 3.84 1.06 -5.62
CA SER A 45 3.86 1.04 -4.16
C SER A 45 3.43 -0.32 -3.62
N ASP A 46 3.93 -0.69 -2.43
CA ASP A 46 3.50 -1.92 -1.76
C ASP A 46 2.25 -1.67 -0.90
N ARG A 47 1.07 -1.73 -1.52
CA ARG A 47 -0.20 -1.60 -0.78
C ARG A 47 -0.37 -2.71 0.27
N GLY A 48 0.06 -3.93 -0.05
CA GLY A 48 -0.05 -5.07 0.86
C GLY A 48 0.81 -4.87 2.10
N GLY A 49 2.08 -4.53 1.90
CA GLY A 49 3.01 -4.19 2.98
C GLY A 49 2.53 -2.99 3.80
N ALA A 50 2.01 -1.93 3.15
CA ALA A 50 1.50 -0.77 3.86
C ALA A 50 0.30 -1.10 4.78
N ILE A 51 -0.65 -1.93 4.32
CA ILE A 51 -1.80 -2.35 5.14
C ILE A 51 -1.34 -3.21 6.32
N LEU A 52 -0.41 -4.14 6.07
CA LEU A 52 0.16 -4.98 7.12
C LEU A 52 0.81 -4.13 8.22
N LEU A 53 1.67 -3.18 7.82
CA LEU A 53 2.34 -2.27 8.75
C LEU A 53 1.36 -1.37 9.49
N ALA A 54 0.29 -0.92 8.83
CA ALA A 54 -0.75 -0.10 9.47
C ALA A 54 -1.50 -0.88 10.55
N GLU A 55 -1.87 -2.14 10.30
CA GLU A 55 -2.53 -2.97 11.30
C GLU A 55 -1.57 -3.31 12.45
N GLN A 56 -0.31 -3.63 12.15
CA GLN A 56 0.71 -3.85 13.18
C GLN A 56 0.88 -2.63 14.10
N LEU A 57 1.04 -1.44 13.51
CA LEU A 57 1.16 -0.19 14.26
C LEU A 57 -0.07 0.04 15.16
N LYS A 58 -1.27 -0.19 14.63
CA LYS A 58 -2.51 -0.09 15.38
C LYS A 58 -2.51 -1.03 16.59
N GLN A 59 -2.12 -2.30 16.42
CA GLN A 59 -2.04 -3.24 17.53
C GLN A 59 -1.01 -2.80 18.57
N MET A 60 0.17 -2.31 18.16
CA MET A 60 1.17 -1.79 19.09
C MET A 60 0.66 -0.58 19.87
N ILE A 61 -0.15 0.29 19.27
CA ILE A 61 -0.79 1.42 19.97
C ILE A 61 -1.81 0.90 20.99
N LEU A 62 -2.68 -0.04 20.60
CA LEU A 62 -3.72 -0.60 21.48
C LEU A 62 -3.12 -1.39 22.66
N ASN A 63 -1.98 -2.06 22.43
CA ASN A 63 -1.25 -2.80 23.46
C ASN A 63 -0.30 -1.93 24.28
N GLU A 64 -0.27 -0.60 24.05
CA GLU A 64 0.64 0.35 24.72
C GLU A 64 2.14 0.07 24.49
N GLU A 65 2.48 -0.74 23.49
CA GLU A 65 3.84 -1.06 23.06
C GLU A 65 4.44 0.07 22.20
N PHE A 66 3.60 0.84 21.51
CA PHE A 66 4.02 1.98 20.72
C PHE A 66 3.95 3.28 21.52
N GLN A 67 5.11 3.75 21.98
CA GLN A 67 5.22 4.99 22.75
C GLN A 67 5.08 6.23 21.84
N LEU A 68 3.97 6.95 21.98
CA LEU A 68 3.75 8.22 21.29
C LEU A 68 4.73 9.28 21.82
N LYS A 69 5.54 9.86 20.93
CA LYS A 69 6.42 10.97 21.28
C LYS A 69 5.68 12.30 21.18
N LYS A 70 6.12 13.26 21.99
CA LYS A 70 5.68 14.65 21.83
C LYS A 70 6.07 15.15 20.43
N PRO A 71 5.26 16.00 19.79
CA PRO A 71 5.64 16.66 18.55
C PRO A 71 7.01 17.33 18.68
N THR A 72 7.88 17.15 17.69
CA THR A 72 9.22 17.76 17.66
C THR A 72 9.20 19.22 17.20
N GLY A 73 8.05 19.69 16.72
CA GLY A 73 7.84 21.04 16.23
C GLY A 73 6.36 21.34 16.07
N LYS A 74 6.08 22.59 15.69
CA LYS A 74 4.75 23.04 15.31
C LYS A 74 4.43 22.55 13.90
N LEU A 75 3.15 22.29 13.64
CA LEU A 75 2.66 21.97 12.30
C LEU A 75 2.16 23.26 11.67
N ASP A 76 3.01 23.95 10.90
CA ASP A 76 2.71 25.28 10.33
C ASP A 76 1.39 25.28 9.53
N PHE A 77 1.12 24.20 8.78
CA PHE A 77 -0.11 24.07 8.01
C PHE A 77 -1.36 23.94 8.91
N ALA A 78 -1.25 23.31 10.08
CA ALA A 78 -2.36 23.14 11.01
C ALA A 78 -2.66 24.43 11.80
N GLU A 79 -1.65 25.28 12.02
CA GLU A 79 -1.84 26.61 12.60
C GLU A 79 -2.54 27.57 11.60
N SER A 80 -2.31 27.42 10.29
CA SER A 80 -2.94 28.28 9.27
C SER A 80 -4.43 28.03 9.01
N ILE A 81 -4.97 26.90 9.49
CA ILE A 81 -6.38 26.50 9.32
C ILE A 81 -7.20 26.74 10.61
N LYS A 82 -6.55 27.15 11.71
CA LYS A 82 -7.23 27.62 12.91
C LYS A 82 -7.73 29.05 12.76
#